data_AF-A0A0C3A451-F1
#
_entry.id   AF-A0A0C3A451-F1
#
_cell.length_a   1.000
_cell.length_b   1.000
_cell.length_c   1.000
_cell.angle_alpha   90.00
_cell.angle_beta   90.00
_cell.angle_gamma   90.00
#
_symmetry.space_group_name_H-M   'P 1'
#
loop_
_entity.id
_entity.type
_entity.pdbx_description
1 polymer ?
#
loop_
_entity_poly.entity_id
_entity_poly.type
_entity_poly.pdbx_seq_one_letter_code
_entity_poly.pdbx_strand_id
1 'polypeptide(L)'
;LGPWPADIKNNAQAQVVRYAGSLMRQDVMSVQKAGHAVIKRLGYSEETLSEWSKKADEEIMDGNKRMWFRMRLAWGQRRSEQRSLATPVPSSTNDASSLETVYPYYYIYTTQEESLREAALRNRGKDLPEPPLSTSA
;
A
#
# COMPACT_ATOMS: atom_id res chain seq x y z
N LEU A 1 4.79 8.84 5.27
CA LEU A 1 5.80 7.76 5.23
C LEU A 1 7.16 8.37 4.84
N GLY A 2 8.28 7.79 5.25
CA GLY A 2 9.63 8.33 5.04
C GLY A 2 10.70 7.39 5.63
N PRO A 3 12.00 7.72 5.56
CA PRO A 3 12.58 8.89 4.88
C PRO A 3 12.61 8.72 3.35
N TRP A 4 12.30 9.80 2.64
CA TRP A 4 12.40 9.88 1.17
C TRP A 4 13.85 10.06 0.75
N PRO A 5 14.25 9.61 -0.45
CA PRO A 5 15.62 9.72 -0.91
C PRO A 5 16.08 11.19 -0.83
N ALA A 6 17.11 11.46 -0.02
CA ALA A 6 17.65 12.81 0.19
C ALA A 6 18.52 13.27 -0.99
N ASP A 7 18.88 12.34 -1.86
CA ASP A 7 19.77 12.45 -3.01
C ASP A 7 19.04 12.80 -4.32
N ILE A 8 17.75 13.16 -4.26
CA ILE A 8 17.00 13.65 -5.44
C ILE A 8 17.58 15.01 -5.84
N LYS A 9 18.44 15.00 -6.87
CA LYS A 9 19.15 16.18 -7.40
C LYS A 9 18.21 17.24 -7.99
N ASN A 10 17.02 16.84 -8.43
CA ASN A 10 16.02 17.73 -9.02
C ASN A 10 15.04 18.22 -7.93
N ASN A 11 15.09 19.52 -7.62
CA ASN A 11 14.24 20.16 -6.61
C ASN A 11 12.73 19.98 -6.87
N ALA A 12 12.28 20.01 -8.12
CA ALA A 12 10.86 19.83 -8.44
C ALA A 12 10.40 18.39 -8.17
N GLN A 13 11.21 17.40 -8.55
CA GLN A 13 10.92 15.99 -8.23
C GLN A 13 10.96 15.73 -6.72
N ALA A 14 11.90 16.35 -6.01
CA ALA A 14 12.00 16.24 -4.56
C ALA A 14 10.75 16.80 -3.86
N GLN A 15 10.20 17.91 -4.36
CA GLN A 15 8.94 18.48 -3.84
C GLN A 15 7.75 17.55 -4.08
N VAL A 16 7.61 16.99 -5.29
CA VAL A 16 6.52 16.05 -5.63
C VAL A 16 6.58 14.81 -4.73
N VAL A 17 7.76 14.22 -4.55
CA VAL A 17 7.93 13.02 -3.71
C VAL A 17 7.60 13.33 -2.24
N ARG A 18 8.03 14.48 -1.72
CA ARG A 18 7.69 14.90 -0.35
C ARG A 18 6.19 15.11 -0.17
N TYR A 19 5.52 15.71 -1.15
CA TYR A 19 4.08 15.93 -1.14
C TYR A 19 3.29 14.62 -1.23
N ALA A 20 3.63 13.74 -2.19
CA ALA A 20 3.04 12.41 -2.26
C ALA A 20 3.25 11.64 -0.94
N GLY A 21 4.42 11.78 -0.34
CA GLY A 21 4.75 11.15 0.93
C GLY A 21 3.99 11.66 2.15
N SER A 22 3.59 12.93 2.14
CA SER A 22 2.73 13.51 3.18
C SER A 22 1.30 13.02 3.04
N LEU A 23 0.77 12.96 1.81
CA LEU A 23 -0.55 12.37 1.53
C LEU A 23 -0.60 10.90 1.94
N MET A 24 0.39 10.09 1.55
CA MET A 24 0.47 8.69 1.98
C MET A 24 0.53 8.54 3.51
N ARG A 25 1.16 9.49 4.22
CA ARG A 25 1.15 9.47 5.70
C ARG A 25 -0.27 9.63 6.23
N GLN A 26 -1.00 10.62 5.71
CA GLN A 26 -2.38 10.90 6.11
C GLN A 26 -3.29 9.70 5.82
N ASP A 27 -3.14 9.10 4.64
CA ASP A 27 -3.93 7.93 4.23
C ASP A 27 -3.68 6.74 5.17
N VAL A 28 -2.41 6.44 5.50
CA VAL A 28 -2.07 5.32 6.41
C VAL A 28 -2.63 5.54 7.81
N MET A 29 -2.53 6.76 8.35
CA MET A 29 -3.13 7.09 9.66
C MET A 29 -4.65 6.91 9.63
N SER A 30 -5.30 7.27 8.53
CA SER A 30 -6.75 7.08 8.35
C SER A 30 -7.12 5.59 8.30
N VAL A 31 -6.39 4.79 7.51
CA VAL A 31 -6.61 3.35 7.35
C VAL A 31 -6.47 2.61 8.69
N GLN A 32 -5.44 2.93 9.47
CA GLN A 32 -5.25 2.38 10.82
C GLN A 32 -6.48 2.60 11.70
N LYS A 33 -6.96 3.86 11.78
CA LYS A 33 -8.13 4.21 12.59
C LYS A 33 -9.40 3.51 12.11
N ALA A 34 -9.60 3.41 10.80
CA ALA A 34 -10.71 2.66 10.22
C ALA A 34 -10.66 1.16 10.55
N GLY A 35 -9.45 0.59 10.64
CA GLY A 35 -9.22 -0.81 11.01
C GLY A 35 -9.68 -1.18 12.42
N HIS A 36 -9.78 -0.22 13.34
CA HIS A 36 -10.21 -0.48 14.72
C HIS A 36 -11.59 -1.14 14.80
N ALA A 37 -12.52 -0.75 13.92
CA ALA A 37 -13.86 -1.33 13.90
C ALA A 37 -13.82 -2.84 13.58
N VAL A 38 -12.89 -3.26 12.72
CA VAL A 38 -12.70 -4.68 12.37
C VAL A 38 -12.04 -5.42 13.53
N ILE A 39 -10.99 -4.86 14.13
CA ILE A 39 -10.26 -5.52 15.22
C ILE A 39 -11.13 -5.63 16.48
N LYS A 40 -11.99 -4.62 16.76
CA LYS A 40 -12.97 -4.69 17.85
C LYS A 40 -13.95 -5.84 17.66
N ARG A 41 -14.37 -6.15 16.42
CA ARG A 41 -15.22 -7.33 16.12
C ARG A 41 -14.51 -8.66 16.38
N LEU A 42 -13.18 -8.68 16.40
CA LEU A 42 -12.37 -9.86 16.73
C LEU A 42 -12.16 -10.05 18.24
N GLY A 43 -12.78 -9.22 19.09
CA GLY A 43 -12.79 -9.39 20.54
C GLY A 43 -11.72 -8.59 21.31
N TYR A 44 -10.96 -7.73 20.63
CA TYR A 44 -10.00 -6.85 21.30
C TYR A 44 -10.70 -5.66 21.99
N SER A 45 -10.18 -5.27 23.15
CA SER A 45 -10.73 -4.14 23.92
C SER A 45 -10.40 -2.79 23.28
N GLU A 46 -11.23 -1.80 23.58
CA GLU A 46 -11.05 -0.43 23.07
C GLU A 46 -9.79 0.25 23.65
N GLU A 47 -9.45 -0.07 24.90
CA GLU A 47 -8.23 0.39 25.55
C GLU A 47 -6.97 -0.11 24.82
N THR A 48 -6.92 -1.41 24.51
CA THR A 48 -5.81 -2.00 23.76
C THR A 48 -5.69 -1.40 22.36
N LEU A 49 -6.82 -1.19 21.67
CA LEU A 49 -6.83 -0.56 20.34
C LEU A 49 -6.34 0.89 20.40
N SER A 50 -6.76 1.65 21.40
CA SER A 50 -6.31 3.03 21.60
C SER A 50 -4.79 3.10 21.87
N GLU A 51 -4.27 2.18 22.69
CA GLU A 51 -2.83 2.10 22.97
C GLU A 51 -2.02 1.77 21.70
N TRP A 52 -2.45 0.77 20.94
CA TRP A 52 -1.80 0.41 19.67
C TRP A 52 -1.86 1.52 18.65
N SER A 53 -3.01 2.21 18.55
CA SER A 53 -3.18 3.36 17.67
C SER A 53 -2.21 4.48 18.02
N LYS A 54 -2.02 4.76 19.30
CA LYS A 54 -1.08 5.79 19.74
C LYS A 54 0.36 5.44 19.34
N LYS A 55 0.78 4.19 19.58
CA LYS A 55 2.11 3.71 19.20
C LYS A 55 2.33 3.77 17.68
N ALA A 56 1.32 3.39 16.91
CA ALA A 56 1.36 3.47 15.46
C ALA A 56 1.43 4.93 14.96
N ASP A 57 0.63 5.84 15.53
CA ASP A 57 0.68 7.27 15.20
C ASP A 57 2.08 7.86 15.50
N GLU A 58 2.66 7.54 16.67
CA GLU A 58 4.02 7.95 17.05
C GLU A 58 5.07 7.44 16.06
N GLU A 59 5.00 6.16 15.67
CA GLU A 59 5.92 5.56 14.70
C GLU A 59 5.79 6.16 13.29
N ILE A 60 4.55 6.44 12.86
CA ILE A 60 4.29 7.05 11.55
C ILE A 60 4.78 8.51 11.49
N MET A 61 4.67 9.23 12.61
CA MET A 61 5.06 10.64 12.74
C MET A 61 6.55 10.85 12.95
N ASP A 62 7.25 9.93 13.62
CA ASP A 62 8.71 9.98 13.78
C ASP A 62 9.42 10.12 12.42
N GLY A 63 8.93 9.42 11.39
CA GLY A 63 9.36 9.64 10.00
C GLY A 63 10.81 9.26 9.68
N ASN A 64 11.60 8.90 10.70
CA ASN A 64 12.98 8.43 10.61
C ASN A 64 13.05 6.92 10.41
N LYS A 65 12.02 6.20 10.86
CA LYS A 65 11.90 4.77 10.62
C LYS A 65 11.48 4.48 9.18
N ARG A 66 12.31 3.71 8.47
CA ARG A 66 11.97 3.16 7.16
C ARG A 66 10.81 2.19 7.31
N MET A 67 9.62 2.64 6.92
CA MET A 67 8.42 1.81 6.83
C MET A 67 8.29 1.25 5.41
N TRP A 68 8.18 -0.06 5.31
CA TRP A 68 7.91 -0.76 4.06
C TRP A 68 6.45 -1.18 4.04
N PHE A 69 5.69 -0.68 3.07
CA PHE A 69 4.30 -1.06 2.88
C PHE A 69 4.14 -1.72 1.51
N ARG A 70 3.41 -2.83 1.49
CA ARG A 70 3.11 -3.55 0.25
C ARG A 70 1.61 -3.79 0.18
N MET A 71 0.99 -3.19 -0.83
CA MET A 71 -0.43 -3.38 -1.14
C MET A 71 -0.58 -4.12 -2.45
N ARG A 72 -1.55 -5.05 -2.52
CA ARG A 72 -1.98 -5.61 -3.80
C ARG A 72 -3.14 -4.76 -4.29
N LEU A 73 -2.92 -4.05 -5.39
CA LEU A 73 -3.97 -3.28 -6.04
C LEU A 73 -4.44 -4.07 -7.27
N ALA A 74 -5.74 -4.35 -7.33
CA ALA A 74 -6.38 -4.76 -8.56
C ALA A 74 -6.96 -3.50 -9.21
N TRP A 75 -6.39 -3.07 -10.32
CA TRP A 75 -6.94 -1.97 -11.10
C TRP A 75 -7.85 -2.53 -12.18
N GLY A 76 -9.08 -2.04 -12.26
CA GLY A 76 -10.07 -2.48 -13.23
C GLY A 76 -10.82 -1.29 -13.81
N GLN A 77 -11.03 -1.31 -15.12
CA GLN A 77 -11.84 -0.30 -15.77
C GLN A 77 -13.33 -0.59 -15.56
N ARG A 78 -14.09 0.41 -15.13
CA ARG A 78 -15.55 0.30 -15.04
C ARG A 78 -16.12 0.10 -16.45
N ARG A 79 -16.97 -0.90 -16.60
CA ARG A 79 -17.70 -1.17 -17.85
C ARG A 79 -18.89 -0.22 -17.94
N SER A 80 -19.16 0.31 -19.12
CA SER A 80 -20.31 1.19 -19.36
C SER A 80 -21.64 0.45 -19.22
N GLU A 81 -21.67 -0.85 -19.53
CA GLU A 81 -22.88 -1.67 -19.55
C GLU A 81 -22.63 -3.07 -18.96
N GLN A 82 -23.72 -3.70 -18.48
CA GLN A 82 -23.70 -5.06 -17.93
C GLN A 82 -23.28 -6.04 -19.04
N ARG A 83 -22.04 -6.56 -18.96
CA ARG A 83 -21.40 -7.48 -19.93
C ARG A 83 -20.75 -6.85 -21.17
N SER A 84 -20.61 -5.54 -21.28
CA SER A 84 -19.78 -4.97 -22.36
C SER A 84 -18.28 -5.18 -22.08
N LEU A 85 -17.47 -5.30 -23.14
CA LEU A 85 -16.02 -5.22 -23.02
C LEU A 85 -15.65 -3.84 -22.42
N ALA A 86 -14.58 -3.80 -21.62
CA ALA A 86 -14.07 -2.52 -21.14
C ALA A 86 -13.70 -1.64 -22.34
N THR A 87 -14.04 -0.35 -22.30
CA THR A 87 -13.68 0.58 -23.36
C THR A 87 -12.17 0.51 -23.59
N PRO A 88 -11.68 0.35 -24.82
CA PRO A 88 -10.25 0.29 -25.09
C PRO A 88 -9.55 1.48 -24.42
N VAL A 89 -8.51 1.21 -23.62
CA VAL A 89 -7.66 2.28 -23.10
C VAL A 89 -7.09 3.00 -24.33
N PRO A 90 -7.17 4.34 -24.42
CA PRO A 90 -6.59 5.06 -25.54
C PRO A 90 -5.12 4.64 -25.65
N SER A 91 -4.75 4.07 -26.79
CA SER A 91 -3.38 3.71 -27.09
C SER A 91 -2.58 5.01 -27.04
N SER A 92 -1.78 5.18 -25.99
CA SER A 92 -0.75 6.20 -25.97
C SER A 92 0.19 5.86 -27.11
N THR A 93 -0.01 6.52 -28.25
CA THR A 93 1.00 6.60 -29.30
C THR A 93 2.28 7.01 -28.59
N ASN A 94 3.36 6.26 -28.82
CA ASN A 94 4.68 6.52 -28.27
C ASN A 94 5.11 7.96 -28.58
N ASP A 95 4.74 8.91 -27.73
CA ASP A 95 5.62 10.02 -27.48
C ASP A 95 6.82 9.40 -26.79
N ALA A 96 7.98 9.54 -27.41
CA ALA A 96 9.28 9.14 -26.88
C ALA A 96 9.62 9.96 -25.63
N SER A 97 8.77 9.91 -24.60
CA SER A 97 9.11 10.24 -23.23
C SER A 97 9.93 9.06 -22.75
N SER A 98 11.23 9.28 -22.67
CA SER A 98 12.19 8.36 -22.08
C SER A 98 11.63 7.81 -20.77
N LEU A 99 11.29 6.52 -20.76
CA LEU A 99 11.02 5.71 -19.57
C LEU A 99 12.30 5.54 -18.71
N GLU A 100 13.09 6.59 -18.55
CA GLU A 100 14.38 6.55 -17.85
C GLU A 100 14.27 6.84 -16.36
N THR A 101 13.10 6.66 -15.77
CA THR A 101 13.05 6.54 -14.32
C THR A 101 11.99 5.53 -13.89
N VAL A 102 12.13 4.30 -14.37
CA VAL A 102 11.57 3.15 -13.65
C VAL A 102 12.16 3.20 -12.25
N TYR A 103 11.34 3.56 -11.26
CA TYR A 103 11.76 3.61 -9.87
C TYR A 103 12.33 2.24 -9.48
N PRO A 104 13.57 2.14 -8.93
CA PRO A 104 14.34 0.89 -8.87
C PRO A 104 13.72 -0.21 -8.00
N TYR A 105 12.65 0.10 -7.28
CA TYR A 105 11.93 -0.83 -6.41
C TYR A 105 10.47 -1.07 -6.85
N TYR A 106 10.11 -0.68 -8.08
CA TYR A 106 8.80 -0.92 -8.66
C TYR A 106 8.86 -2.08 -9.66
N TYR A 107 8.10 -3.15 -9.37
CA TYR A 107 8.04 -4.36 -10.21
C TYR A 107 6.62 -4.53 -10.74
N ILE A 108 6.48 -4.63 -12.07
CA ILE A 108 5.20 -4.95 -12.73
C ILE A 108 5.28 -6.38 -13.22
N TYR A 109 4.39 -7.25 -12.73
CA TYR A 109 4.21 -8.59 -13.26
C TYR A 109 3.08 -8.55 -14.28
N THR A 110 3.39 -8.89 -15.52
CA THR A 110 2.44 -8.74 -16.63
C THR A 110 1.67 -10.03 -16.88
N THR A 111 2.16 -11.16 -16.36
CA THR A 111 1.50 -12.45 -16.45
C THR A 111 1.03 -12.97 -15.09
N GLN A 112 -0.01 -13.81 -15.12
CA GLN A 112 -0.53 -14.46 -13.92
C GLN A 112 0.54 -15.36 -13.26
N GLU A 113 1.31 -16.08 -14.06
CA GLU A 113 2.34 -17.02 -13.60
C GLU A 113 3.47 -16.31 -12.84
N GLU A 114 3.94 -15.16 -13.34
CA GLU A 114 4.92 -14.30 -12.65
C GLU A 114 4.39 -13.84 -11.29
N SER A 115 3.15 -13.35 -11.27
CA SER A 115 2.51 -12.88 -10.04
C SER A 115 2.38 -13.98 -8.98
N LEU A 116 2.03 -15.20 -9.41
CA LEU A 116 1.89 -16.37 -8.53
C LEU A 116 3.24 -16.85 -8.00
N ARG A 117 4.28 -16.91 -8.85
CA ARG A 117 5.64 -17.31 -8.44
C ARG A 117 6.20 -16.39 -7.38
N GLU A 118 6.08 -15.08 -7.60
CA GLU A 118 6.50 -14.07 -6.62
C GLU A 118 5.63 -14.10 -5.36
N ALA A 119 4.35 -14.49 -5.46
CA ALA A 119 3.52 -14.70 -4.28
C ALA A 119 4.01 -15.87 -3.41
N ALA A 120 4.42 -16.98 -4.03
CA ALA A 120 4.91 -18.15 -3.33
C ALA A 120 6.23 -17.87 -2.58
N LEU A 121 7.19 -17.17 -3.22
CA LEU A 121 8.44 -16.77 -2.58
C LEU A 121 8.20 -15.91 -1.33
N ARG A 122 7.23 -15.00 -1.39
CA ARG A 122 6.90 -14.06 -0.30
C ARG A 122 6.17 -14.68 0.88
N ASN A 123 5.39 -15.73 0.64
CA ASN A 123 4.58 -16.36 1.68
C ASN A 123 5.36 -17.45 2.43
N ARG A 124 6.58 -17.75 2.00
CA ARG A 124 7.47 -18.69 2.66
C ARG A 124 7.83 -18.19 4.07
N GLY A 125 7.63 -19.05 5.08
CA GLY A 125 8.08 -18.82 6.46
C GLY A 125 7.22 -17.85 7.30
N LYS A 126 5.97 -17.58 6.89
CA LYS A 126 5.02 -16.79 7.69
C LYS A 126 4.18 -17.71 8.59
N ASP A 127 4.84 -18.36 9.54
CA ASP A 127 4.20 -19.21 10.56
C ASP A 127 3.69 -18.34 11.70
N LEU A 128 2.69 -17.50 11.41
CA LEU A 128 2.04 -16.68 12.45
C LEU A 128 1.00 -17.55 13.18
N PRO A 129 0.96 -17.52 14.52
CA PRO A 129 -0.06 -18.24 15.28
C PRO A 129 -1.45 -17.73 14.87
N GLU A 130 -2.40 -18.65 14.74
CA GLU A 130 -3.78 -18.30 14.41
C GLU A 130 -4.36 -17.35 15.47
N PRO A 131 -5.12 -16.31 15.05
CA PRO A 131 -5.77 -15.41 15.99
C PRO A 131 -6.74 -16.20 16.88
N PRO A 132 -6.92 -15.80 18.15
CA PRO A 132 -7.80 -16.49 19.07
C PRO A 132 -9.23 -16.54 18.50
N LEU A 133 -9.85 -17.72 18.57
CA LEU A 133 -11.22 -17.94 18.12
C LEU A 133 -12.16 -17.05 18.94
N SER A 134 -13.11 -16.39 18.26
CA SER A 134 -14.14 -15.63 18.95
C SER A 134 -15.00 -16.58 19.77
N THR A 135 -14.87 -16.54 21.10
CA THR A 135 -15.87 -17.14 22.00
C THR A 135 -17.13 -16.29 21.92
N SER A 136 -18.05 -16.66 21.03
CA SER A 136 -19.42 -16.18 21.07
C SER A 136 -20.05 -16.63 22.39
N ALA A 137 -20.36 -15.68 23.27
CA ALA A 137 -21.26 -15.83 24.41
C ALA A 137 -22.62 -15.22 24.06
#